data_AF-A0AAP0N3Q0-F1
#
_entry.id   AF-A0AAP0N3Q0-F1
#
_cell.length_a   1.000
_cell.length_b   1.000
_cell.length_c   1.000
_cell.angle_alpha   90.00
_cell.angle_beta   90.00
_cell.angle_gamma   90.00
#
_symmetry.space_group_name_H-M   'P 1'
#
loop_
_entity.id
_entity.type
_entity.pdbx_description
1 polymer ?
#
loop_
_entity_poly.entity_id
_entity_poly.type
_entity_poly.pdbx_seq_one_letter_code
_entity_poly.pdbx_strand_id
1 'polypeptide(L)'
;MDESRELIQGVAQELLETVVPRRGGPVLVLYGKHKGAYGNLVERDMVKEETGVIQDADSHALLNVHLEQIAEYVGDPSYIGY
;
A
#
# COMPACT_ATOMS: atom_id res chain seq x y z
N MET A 1 -4.89 -16.29 -2.26
CA MET A 1 -4.06 -16.27 -1.05
C MET A 1 -4.40 -17.51 -0.26
N ASP A 2 -3.40 -18.25 0.21
CA ASP A 2 -3.64 -19.31 1.18
C ASP A 2 -4.21 -18.69 2.46
N GLU A 3 -5.29 -19.26 2.98
CA GLU A 3 -6.00 -18.74 4.16
C GLU A 3 -5.38 -19.22 5.48
N SER A 4 -4.31 -20.03 5.41
CA SER A 4 -3.57 -20.56 6.57
C SER A 4 -3.03 -19.49 7.52
N ARG A 5 -2.83 -18.25 7.02
CA ARG A 5 -2.22 -17.12 7.75
C ARG A 5 -0.85 -17.47 8.36
N GLU A 6 -0.15 -18.44 7.81
CA GLU A 6 1.19 -18.79 8.26
C GLU A 6 2.19 -17.69 7.87
N LEU A 7 2.96 -17.20 8.86
CA LEU A 7 4.00 -16.22 8.62
C LEU A 7 5.26 -16.93 8.12
N ILE A 8 5.51 -16.81 6.81
CA ILE A 8 6.75 -17.31 6.19
C ILE A 8 7.82 -16.21 6.26
N GLN A 9 9.01 -16.58 6.74
CA GLN A 9 10.16 -15.68 6.90
C GLN A 9 11.34 -16.13 6.04
N GLY A 10 12.30 -15.24 5.80
CA GLY A 10 13.52 -15.55 5.06
C GLY A 10 13.34 -15.70 3.53
N VAL A 11 12.21 -15.25 2.99
CA VAL A 11 11.98 -15.22 1.54
C VAL A 11 12.77 -14.05 0.92
N ALA A 12 13.49 -14.33 -0.16
CA ALA A 12 14.20 -13.29 -0.89
C ALA A 12 13.21 -12.27 -1.46
N GLN A 13 13.50 -10.97 -1.30
CA GLN A 13 12.58 -9.90 -1.71
C GLN A 13 12.23 -9.95 -3.20
N GLU A 14 13.16 -10.39 -4.05
CA GLU A 14 12.94 -10.57 -5.50
C GLU A 14 11.87 -11.60 -5.86
N LEU A 15 11.48 -12.46 -4.91
CA LEU A 15 10.42 -13.46 -5.07
C LEU A 15 9.07 -12.96 -4.54
N LEU A 16 9.00 -11.74 -3.99
CA LEU A 16 7.79 -11.15 -3.42
C LEU A 16 7.18 -10.15 -4.39
N GLU A 17 5.85 -10.13 -4.41
CA GLU A 17 5.07 -9.10 -5.10
C GLU A 17 4.17 -8.40 -4.08
N THR A 18 3.95 -7.11 -4.30
CA THR A 18 3.03 -6.32 -3.49
C THR A 18 1.58 -6.58 -3.88
N VAL A 19 0.69 -6.36 -2.93
CA VAL A 19 -0.75 -6.41 -3.21
C VAL A 19 -1.25 -4.98 -3.29
N VAL A 20 -1.81 -4.60 -4.44
CA VAL A 20 -2.49 -3.31 -4.57
C VAL A 20 -3.87 -3.42 -3.90
N PRO A 21 -4.16 -2.61 -2.87
CA PRO A 21 -5.42 -2.71 -2.14
C PRO A 21 -6.62 -2.41 -3.05
N ARG A 22 -7.79 -2.85 -2.62
CA ARG A 22 -9.06 -2.41 -3.24
C ARG A 22 -9.29 -0.94 -2.93
N ARG A 23 -10.15 -0.28 -3.72
CA ARG A 23 -10.59 1.09 -3.40
C ARG A 23 -11.24 1.12 -2.00
N GLY A 24 -10.89 2.13 -1.23
CA GLY A 24 -11.21 2.28 0.19
C GLY A 24 -10.32 1.47 1.14
N GLY A 25 -9.41 0.63 0.62
CA GLY A 25 -8.55 -0.22 1.44
C GLY A 25 -7.33 0.52 2.00
N PRO A 26 -6.81 0.07 3.15
CA PRO A 26 -5.63 0.65 3.79
C PRO A 26 -4.38 0.42 2.95
N VAL A 27 -3.54 1.45 2.84
CA VAL A 27 -2.38 1.45 1.95
C VAL A 27 -1.19 2.13 2.60
N LEU A 28 0.00 1.58 2.39
CA LEU A 28 1.28 2.15 2.78
C LEU A 28 2.15 2.40 1.55
N VAL A 29 2.78 3.58 1.48
CA VAL A 29 3.78 3.90 0.44
C VAL A 29 5.16 3.41 0.87
N LEU A 30 5.74 2.48 0.11
CA LEU A 30 6.97 1.76 0.43
C LEU A 30 8.24 2.51 0.03
N TYR A 31 8.19 3.28 -1.06
CA TYR A 31 9.32 4.05 -1.58
C TYR A 31 8.86 5.26 -2.43
N GLY A 32 9.82 6.06 -2.89
CA GLY A 32 9.56 7.27 -3.66
C GLY A 32 9.28 8.50 -2.78
N LYS A 33 8.72 9.55 -3.40
CA LYS A 33 8.52 10.88 -2.77
C LYS A 33 7.65 10.84 -1.51
N HIS A 34 6.69 9.93 -1.47
CA HIS A 34 5.69 9.83 -0.40
C HIS A 34 5.96 8.65 0.55
N LYS A 35 7.18 8.09 0.55
CA LYS A 35 7.55 6.95 1.39
C LYS A 35 7.13 7.15 2.85
N GLY A 36 6.46 6.15 3.42
CA GLY A 36 5.96 6.16 4.80
C GLY A 36 4.57 6.79 4.96
N ALA A 37 4.00 7.39 3.91
CA ALA A 37 2.62 7.85 3.95
C ALA A 37 1.67 6.64 4.05
N TYR A 38 0.69 6.75 4.94
CA TYR A 38 -0.36 5.76 5.16
C TYR A 38 -1.72 6.43 5.00
N GLY A 39 -2.67 5.67 4.48
CA GLY A 39 -4.01 6.19 4.21
C GLY A 39 -4.91 5.16 3.57
N ASN A 40 -5.89 5.63 2.82
CA ASN A 40 -6.81 4.79 2.05
C ASN A 40 -6.67 5.05 0.56
N LEU A 41 -6.68 3.98 -0.24
CA LEU A 41 -6.65 4.08 -1.70
C LEU A 41 -8.00 4.56 -2.22
N VAL A 42 -8.09 5.78 -2.73
CA VAL A 42 -9.33 6.38 -3.23
C VAL A 42 -9.62 5.90 -4.66
N GLU A 43 -8.60 5.96 -5.52
CA GLU A 43 -8.70 5.60 -6.92
C GLU A 43 -7.48 4.78 -7.38
N ARG A 44 -7.69 3.99 -8.42
CA ARG A 44 -6.64 3.25 -9.12
C ARG A 44 -6.97 3.07 -10.59
N ASP A 45 -5.97 3.24 -11.44
CA ASP A 45 -5.95 2.84 -12.84
C ASP A 45 -4.91 1.73 -13.00
N MET A 46 -5.38 0.51 -13.25
CA MET A 46 -4.54 -0.68 -13.40
C MET A 46 -4.20 -1.00 -14.86
N VAL A 47 -4.66 -0.18 -15.82
CA VAL A 47 -4.59 -0.52 -17.25
C VAL A 47 -3.68 0.42 -18.02
N LYS A 48 -3.80 1.73 -17.80
CA LYS A 48 -3.05 2.70 -18.61
C LYS A 48 -1.73 3.09 -17.97
N GLU A 49 -1.81 3.77 -16.84
CA GLU A 49 -0.66 4.43 -16.21
C GLU A 49 -0.17 3.71 -14.96
N GLU A 50 -0.88 2.67 -14.51
CA GLU A 50 -0.58 1.95 -13.26
C GLU A 50 -0.38 2.93 -12.09
N THR A 51 -1.36 3.82 -11.90
CA THR A 51 -1.36 4.87 -10.88
C THR A 51 -2.50 4.71 -9.90
N GLY A 52 -2.34 5.32 -8.73
CA GLY A 52 -3.37 5.43 -7.70
C GLY A 52 -3.37 6.78 -7.00
N VAL A 53 -4.47 7.05 -6.32
CA VAL A 53 -4.64 8.23 -5.45
C VAL A 53 -4.90 7.75 -4.03
N ILE A 54 -4.07 8.20 -3.10
CA ILE A 54 -4.20 7.92 -1.67
C ILE A 54 -4.75 9.16 -0.96
N GLN A 55 -5.70 8.98 -0.06
CA GLN A 55 -6.02 9.99 0.94
C GLN A 55 -5.22 9.67 2.21
N ASP A 56 -4.25 10.52 2.51
CA ASP A 56 -3.40 10.44 3.70
C ASP A 56 -4.26 10.46 4.98
N ALA A 57 -3.98 9.58 5.93
CA ALA A 57 -4.82 9.40 7.11
C ALA A 57 -4.77 10.58 8.09
N ASP A 58 -3.65 11.31 8.17
CA ASP A 58 -3.48 12.42 9.10
C ASP A 58 -3.92 13.75 8.50
N SER A 59 -3.42 14.06 7.31
CA SER A 59 -3.61 15.36 6.66
C SER A 59 -4.82 15.39 5.75
N HIS A 60 -5.40 14.24 5.41
CA HIS A 60 -6.41 14.07 4.37
C HIS A 60 -5.99 14.57 2.98
N ALA A 61 -4.69 14.82 2.76
CA ALA A 61 -4.17 15.22 1.46
C ALA A 61 -4.28 14.09 0.43
N LEU A 62 -4.52 14.46 -0.83
CA LEU A 62 -4.53 13.51 -1.95
C LEU A 62 -3.13 13.36 -2.54
N LEU A 63 -2.60 12.15 -2.52
CA LEU A 63 -1.26 11.80 -2.99
C LEU A 63 -1.37 10.93 -4.25
N ASN A 64 -0.76 11.37 -5.34
CA ASN A 64 -0.62 10.56 -6.55
C ASN A 64 0.61 9.68 -6.44
N VAL A 65 0.46 8.39 -6.75
CA VAL A 65 1.50 7.36 -6.63
C VAL A 65 1.43 6.39 -7.81
N HIS A 66 2.54 5.73 -8.10
CA HIS A 66 2.51 4.52 -8.93
C HIS A 66 2.08 3.31 -8.09
N LEU A 67 1.39 2.35 -8.70
CA LEU A 67 0.90 1.17 -7.99
C LEU A 67 2.03 0.27 -7.48
N GLU A 68 3.19 0.27 -8.14
CA GLU A 68 4.40 -0.43 -7.67
C GLU A 68 4.98 0.17 -6.38
N GLN A 69 4.65 1.42 -6.04
CA GLN A 69 5.18 2.11 -4.86
C GLN A 69 4.44 1.75 -3.58
N ILE A 70 3.34 1.00 -3.67
CA ILE A 70 2.37 0.88 -2.58
C ILE A 70 2.04 -0.58 -2.30
N ALA A 71 1.61 -0.85 -1.07
CA ALA A 71 1.07 -2.15 -0.70
C ALA A 71 -0.13 -2.00 0.24
N GLU A 72 -1.04 -2.97 0.19
CA GLU A 72 -2.09 -3.14 1.19
C GLU A 72 -1.46 -3.31 2.57
N TYR A 73 -1.91 -2.50 3.52
CA TYR A 73 -1.41 -2.55 4.89
C TYR A 73 -2.39 -3.32 5.78
N VAL A 74 -1.94 -4.45 6.32
CA VAL A 74 -2.74 -5.35 7.17
C VAL A 74 -2.39 -5.27 8.65
N GLY A 75 -1.44 -4.40 9.03
CA GLY A 75 -1.01 -4.20 10.41
C GLY A 75 -1.89 -3.19 11.16
N ASP A 76 -1.62 -3.02 12.45
CA ASP A 76 -2.18 -1.92 13.24
C ASP A 76 -1.49 -0.60 12.84
N PRO A 77 -2.20 0.46 12.45
CA PRO A 77 -1.60 1.74 12.08
C PRO A 77 -0.79 2.40 13.20
N SER A 78 -1.09 2.09 14.46
CA SER A 78 -0.33 2.63 15.61
C SER A 78 1.14 2.18 15.61
N TYR A 79 1.46 1.06 14.95
CA TYR A 79 2.85 0.59 14.79
C TYR A 79 3.68 1.46 13.84
N ILE A 80 3.02 2.27 13.02
CA ILE A 80 3.65 3.19 12.05
C ILE A 80 3.34 4.66 12.35
N GLY A 81 2.73 4.96 13.50
CA GLY A 81 2.52 6.33 14.00
C GLY A 81 1.20 6.98 13.58
N TYR A 82 0.21 6.20 13.13
CA TYR A 82 -1.13 6.64 12.75
C TYR A 82 -2.21 6.15 13.73
#